data_AF-A0A0F9BWM9-F1
#
_entry.id   AF-A0A0F9BWM9-F1
#
_cell.length_a   1.000
_cell.length_b   1.000
_cell.length_c   1.000
_cell.angle_alpha   90.00
_cell.angle_beta   90.00
_cell.angle_gamma   90.00
#
_symmetry.space_group_name_H-M   'P 1'
#
loop_
_entity.id
_entity.type
_entity.pdbx_description
1 polymer ?
#
loop_
_entity_poly.entity_id
_entity_poly.type
_entity_poly.pdbx_seq_one_letter_code
_entity_poly.pdbx_strand_id
1 'polypeptide(L)' 'MLLSIEGDEACGKTTLAYSAPLPIVGFAYDMGIERAIKGGKYEELFKDLSIEK' A
#
# COMPACT_ATOMS: atom_id res chain seq x y z
N MET A 1 14.52 13.44 7.38
CA MET A 1 14.52 13.85 5.95
C MET A 1 13.18 13.47 5.37
N LEU A 2 12.52 14.39 4.66
CA LEU A 2 11.24 14.13 4.00
C LEU A 2 11.47 14.16 2.49
N LEU A 3 10.99 13.14 1.78
CA LEU A 3 11.11 13.00 0.33
C LEU A 3 9.70 12.90 -0.26
N SER A 4 9.36 13.81 -1.18
CA SER A 4 8.14 13.71 -2.00
C SER A 4 8.51 13.03 -3.32
N ILE A 5 7.84 11.93 -3.65
CA ILE A 5 8.02 11.22 -4.92
C ILE A 5 6.77 11.48 -5.78
N GLU A 6 6.96 12.25 -6.84
CA GLU A 6 5.89 12.72 -7.73
C GLU A 6 6.05 12.17 -9.15
N GLY A 7 4.95 12.14 -9.89
CA GLY A 7 4.87 11.56 -11.23
C GLY A 7 3.45 11.12 -11.57
N ASP A 8 3.21 10.80 -12.83
CA ASP A 8 1.90 10.44 -13.35
C ASP A 8 1.39 9.09 -12.78
N GLU A 9 0.10 8.82 -12.95
CA GLU A 9 -0.50 7.55 -12.53
C GLU A 9 0.22 6.36 -13.19
N ALA A 10 0.41 5.27 -12.43
CA ALA A 10 1.09 4.06 -12.89
C ALA A 10 2.56 4.22 -13.38
N CYS A 11 3.26 5.31 -13.05
CA CYS A 11 4.67 5.50 -13.41
C CYS A 11 5.69 4.83 -12.46
N GLY A 12 5.23 3.99 -11.53
CA GLY A 12 6.12 3.22 -10.62
C GLY A 12 6.57 3.94 -9.35
N LYS A 13 5.93 5.05 -8.95
CA LYS A 13 6.25 5.79 -7.70
C LYS A 13 6.29 4.89 -6.47
N THR A 14 5.26 4.05 -6.30
CA THR A 14 5.14 3.13 -5.17
C THR A 14 6.25 2.09 -5.19
N THR A 15 6.57 1.53 -6.37
CA THR A 15 7.67 0.58 -6.53
C THR A 15 9.00 1.22 -6.12
N LEU A 16 9.30 2.41 -6.64
CA LEU A 16 10.53 3.15 -6.33
C LEU A 16 10.64 3.45 -4.82
N ALA A 17 9.55 3.86 -4.19
CA ALA A 17 9.53 4.20 -2.76
C ALA A 17 9.86 2.98 -1.86
N TYR A 18 9.34 1.79 -2.19
CA TYR A 18 9.47 0.59 -1.35
C TYR A 18 10.60 -0.36 -1.78
N SER A 19 11.18 -0.19 -2.97
CA SER A 19 12.34 -0.97 -3.43
C SER A 19 13.67 -0.25 -3.22
N ALA A 20 13.66 0.97 -2.68
CA ALA A 20 14.88 1.72 -2.42
C ALA A 20 15.76 0.97 -1.39
N PRO A 21 17.10 1.01 -1.52
CA PRO A 21 18.02 0.32 -0.60
C PRO A 21 18.08 0.97 0.80
N LEU A 22 17.36 2.07 1.01
CA LEU A 22 17.29 2.77 2.28
C LEU A 22 16.06 2.32 3.07
N PRO A 23 16.14 2.19 4.39
CA PRO A 23 14.96 1.99 5.24
C PRO A 23 14.10 3.26 5.18
N ILE A 24 12.98 3.18 4.46
CA ILE A 24 12.06 4.31 4.23
C ILE A 24 10.70 3.98 4.88
N VAL A 25 10.15 4.95 5.60
CA VAL A 25 8.74 4.95 6.00
C VAL A 25 7.96 5.68 4.91
N GLY A 26 7.14 4.93 4.15
CA GLY A 26 6.33 5.47 3.07
C GLY A 26 4.89 5.75 3.49
N PHE A 27 4.38 6.93 3.12
CA PHE A 27 2.96 7.28 3.24
C PHE A 27 2.34 7.33 1.84
N ALA A 28 1.48 6.35 1.51
CA ALA A 28 0.79 6.26 0.22
C ALA A 28 -0.65 6.80 0.36
N TYR A 29 -0.88 8.04 -0.09
CA TYR A 29 -2.16 8.75 0.08
C TYR A 29 -3.29 8.24 -0.83
N ASP A 30 -2.93 7.53 -1.90
CA ASP A 30 -3.84 6.89 -2.86
C ASP A 30 -4.33 5.50 -2.41
N MET A 31 -3.71 4.93 -1.38
CA MET A 31 -4.01 3.57 -0.93
C MET A 31 -5.44 3.44 -0.37
N GLY A 32 -5.95 4.47 0.30
CA GLY A 32 -7.25 4.45 0.97
C GLY A 32 -7.28 3.60 2.25
N ILE A 33 -8.10 4.01 3.24
CA ILE A 33 -8.12 3.41 4.59
C ILE A 33 -8.44 1.91 4.54
N GLU A 34 -9.42 1.49 3.75
CA GLU A 34 -9.80 0.09 3.67
C GLU A 34 -8.67 -0.79 3.12
N ARG A 35 -8.04 -0.42 2.00
CA ARG A 35 -6.94 -1.21 1.42
C ARG A 35 -5.71 -1.22 2.31
N ALA A 36 -5.46 -0.16 3.08
CA ALA A 36 -4.39 -0.10 4.06
C ALA A 36 -4.60 -1.13 5.19
N ILE A 37 -5.83 -1.28 5.70
CA ILE A 37 -6.15 -2.21 6.79
C ILE A 37 -6.30 -3.64 6.28
N LYS A 38 -6.99 -3.80 5.15
CA LYS A 38 -7.46 -5.09 4.64
C LYS A 38 -6.44 -5.74 3.68
N GLY A 39 -5.59 -4.96 3.02
CA GLY A 39 -4.67 -5.42 1.98
C GLY A 39 -5.36 -5.68 0.64
N GLY A 40 -4.57 -5.95 -0.40
CA GLY A 40 -5.05 -5.99 -1.79
C GLY A 40 -5.95 -7.18 -2.17
N LYS A 41 -5.96 -8.25 -1.37
CA LYS A 41 -6.74 -9.47 -1.64
C LYS A 41 -7.85 -9.75 -0.61
N TYR A 42 -8.16 -8.79 0.25
CA TYR A 42 -9.17 -9.00 1.29
C TYR A 42 -10.53 -9.42 0.76
N GLU A 43 -11.01 -8.73 -0.26
CA GLU A 43 -12.32 -9.02 -0.84
C GLU A 43 -12.39 -10.44 -1.42
N GLU A 44 -11.28 -10.94 -1.97
CA GLU A 44 -11.18 -12.26 -2.59
C GLU A 44 -10.96 -13.38 -1.56
N LEU A 45 -10.17 -13.12 -0.52
CA LEU A 45 -9.67 -14.16 0.39
C LEU A 45 -10.33 -14.16 1.77
N PHE A 46 -10.91 -13.04 2.21
CA PHE A 46 -11.22 -12.83 3.63
C PHE A 46 -12.57 -12.17 3.94
N LYS A 47 -13.25 -11.53 2.97
CA LYS A 47 -14.48 -10.75 3.21
C LYS A 47 -15.59 -11.50 3.93
N ASP A 48 -15.82 -12.75 3.52
CA ASP A 48 -16.95 -13.56 3.98
C ASP A 48 -16.50 -14.73 4.88
N LEU A 49 -15.23 -14.73 5.31
CA LEU A 49 -14.74 -15.74 6.25
C LEU A 49 -15.18 -15.39 7.68
N SER A 50 -16.00 -16.25 8.25
CA SER A 50 -16.24 -16.29 9.69
C SER A 50 -15.19 -17.17 10.35
N ILE A 51 -14.29 -16.58 11.13
CA ILE A 51 -13.33 -17.33 11.94
C ILE A 51 -14.04 -17.67 13.25
N GLU A 52 -14.54 -18.90 13.37
CA GLU A 52 -15.06 -19.44 14.62
C GLU A 52 -13.91 -19.87 15.53
N LYS A 53 -14.12 -19.71 16.84
CA LYS A 53 -13.08 -19.78 17.88
C LYS A 53 -12.83 -21.20 18.37
#